data_AF-R7ZLW1-F1
#
_entry.id   AF-R7ZLW1-F1
#
_cell.length_a   1.000
_cell.length_b   1.000
_cell.length_c   1.000
_cell.angle_alpha   90.00
_cell.angle_beta   90.00
_cell.angle_gamma   90.00
#
_symmetry.space_group_name_H-M   'P 1'
#
loop_
_entity.id
_entity.type
_entity.pdbx_description
1 polymer ?
#
loop_
_entity_poly.entity_id
_entity_poly.type
_entity_poly.pdbx_seq_one_letter_code
_entity_poly.pdbx_strand_id
1 'polypeptide(L)' 'MPTETYSESNPEGRWRKLTYEELIARDKTNLDIFWLKDKSLADLDNLPDPDELAEEIIDDVEAALDGFSGIMGILGKSQ' A
#
# COMPACT_ATOMS: atom_id res chain seq x y z
N MET A 1 9.92 -11.31 32.01
CA MET A 1 9.47 -10.26 31.08
C MET A 1 9.95 -10.62 29.69
N PRO A 2 9.12 -10.57 28.64
CA PRO A 2 9.57 -10.79 27.27
C PRO A 2 10.66 -9.78 26.87
N THR A 3 11.65 -10.25 26.11
CA THR A 3 12.74 -9.44 25.56
C THR A 3 12.21 -8.62 24.40
N GLU A 4 12.56 -7.33 24.36
CA GLU A 4 12.27 -6.43 23.24
C GLU A 4 12.92 -6.93 21.96
N THR A 5 12.14 -7.03 20.89
CA THR A 5 12.62 -7.49 19.59
C THR A 5 12.71 -6.36 18.58
N TYR A 6 12.00 -5.25 18.80
CA TYR A 6 12.08 -4.05 17.97
C TYR A 6 13.32 -3.21 18.31
N SER A 7 14.03 -2.77 17.28
CA SER A 7 15.07 -1.74 17.37
C SER A 7 15.09 -0.93 16.07
N GLU A 8 15.77 0.21 16.03
CA GLU A 8 15.99 0.95 14.78
C GLU A 8 16.69 0.08 13.71
N SER A 9 17.56 -0.83 14.16
CA SER A 9 18.23 -1.83 13.31
C SER A 9 17.39 -3.06 12.98
N ASN A 10 16.25 -3.27 13.66
CA ASN A 10 15.31 -4.36 13.45
C ASN A 10 13.86 -3.84 13.52
N PRO A 11 13.41 -3.06 12.52
CA PRO A 11 12.09 -2.43 12.54
C PRO A 11 10.94 -3.45 12.48
N GLU A 12 11.24 -4.69 12.09
CA GLU A 12 10.30 -5.81 11.96
C GLU A 12 10.01 -6.53 13.30
N GLY A 13 10.63 -6.09 14.39
CA GLY A 13 10.41 -6.68 15.72
C GLY A 13 8.96 -6.56 16.16
N ARG A 14 8.33 -7.71 16.48
CA ARG A 14 6.91 -7.77 16.90
C ARG A 14 6.68 -7.40 18.36
N TRP A 15 7.74 -7.18 19.14
CA TRP A 15 7.65 -6.75 20.53
C TRP A 15 8.45 -5.48 20.74
N ARG A 16 7.74 -4.38 20.99
CA ARG A 16 8.28 -3.04 21.27
C ARG A 16 7.78 -2.56 22.63
N LYS A 17 8.66 -2.02 23.45
CA LYS A 17 8.29 -1.35 24.71
C LYS A 17 8.07 0.14 24.45
N LEU A 18 7.10 0.70 25.14
CA LEU A 18 6.78 2.13 25.08
C LEU A 18 6.78 2.66 26.51
N THR A 19 7.37 3.83 26.68
CA THR A 19 7.42 4.53 27.96
C THR A 19 6.10 5.27 28.21
N TYR A 20 5.83 5.59 29.47
CA TYR A 20 4.65 6.36 29.85
C TYR A 20 4.61 7.73 29.16
N GLU A 21 5.76 8.38 29.06
CA GLU A 21 5.92 9.70 28.41
C GLU A 21 5.56 9.65 26.92
N GLU A 22 5.98 8.59 26.22
CA GLU A 22 5.61 8.37 24.81
C GLU A 22 4.11 8.13 24.63
N LEU A 23 3.44 7.49 25.59
CA LEU A 23 2.01 7.21 25.51
C LEU A 23 1.17 8.47 25.77
N ILE A 24 1.54 9.28 26.77
CA ILE A 24 0.77 10.47 27.16
C ILE A 24 0.97 11.65 26.21
N ALA A 25 2.09 11.70 25.50
CA ALA A 25 2.35 12.72 24.48
C ALA A 25 1.52 12.54 23.20
N ARG A 26 0.89 11.37 23.00
CA ARG A 26 0.03 11.10 21.83
C ARG A 26 -1.28 11.85 21.94
N ASP A 27 -1.83 12.23 20.78
CA ASP A 27 -3.16 12.85 20.72
C ASP A 27 -4.18 11.96 21.43
N LYS A 28 -4.89 12.54 22.40
CA LYS A 28 -5.92 11.88 23.21
C LYS A 28 -5.46 10.61 23.93
N THR A 29 -4.15 10.42 24.15
CA THR A 29 -3.61 9.17 24.70
C THR A 29 -4.04 7.96 23.87
N ASN A 30 -4.07 8.11 22.55
CA ASN A 30 -4.48 7.06 21.64
C ASN A 30 -3.54 5.84 21.75
N LEU A 31 -4.11 4.69 22.12
CA LEU A 31 -3.41 3.40 22.29
C LEU A 31 -3.44 2.51 21.05
N ASP A 32 -3.95 3.03 19.93
CA ASP A 32 -3.90 2.36 18.63
C ASP A 32 -2.51 2.61 18.01
N ILE A 33 -1.54 1.75 18.38
CA ILE A 33 -0.12 1.96 18.12
C ILE A 33 0.40 0.88 17.18
N PHE A 34 0.82 1.32 15.99
CA PHE A 34 1.46 0.48 14.98
C PHE A 34 2.85 1.03 14.68
N TRP A 35 3.82 0.12 14.52
CA TRP A 35 5.19 0.44 14.08
C TRP A 35 5.70 -0.49 12.98
N LEU A 36 4.97 -1.56 12.69
CA LEU A 36 5.24 -2.44 11.57
C LEU A 36 4.55 -1.87 10.34
N LYS A 37 5.33 -1.64 9.28
CA LYS A 37 4.76 -1.37 7.96
C LYS A 37 4.26 -2.69 7.37
N ASP A 38 3.06 -2.70 6.81
CA ASP A 38 2.58 -3.85 6.05
C ASP A 38 3.36 -3.92 4.72
N LYS A 39 3.94 -5.09 4.42
CA LYS A 39 4.72 -5.29 3.18
C LYS A 39 3.83 -5.38 1.93
N SER A 40 2.52 -5.46 2.08
CA SER A 40 1.59 -5.27 0.95
C SER A 40 1.60 -3.83 0.40
N LEU A 41 2.19 -2.86 1.13
CA LEU A 41 2.41 -1.49 0.66
C LEU A 41 3.81 -1.27 0.08
N ALA A 42 4.65 -2.31 0.00
CA ALA A 42 6.02 -2.22 -0.54
C ALA A 42 6.06 -1.81 -2.03
N ASP A 43 4.94 -1.92 -2.73
CA ASP A 43 4.80 -1.42 -4.10
C ASP A 43 4.79 0.12 -4.14
N LEU A 44 4.37 0.81 -3.07
CA LEU A 44 4.37 2.28 -3.02
C LEU A 44 5.76 2.88 -2.83
N ASP A 45 6.63 2.20 -2.09
CA ASP A 45 8.01 2.65 -1.84
C ASP A 45 8.95 2.35 -3.04
N ASN A 46 8.49 1.55 -4.02
CA ASN A 46 9.23 1.19 -5.24
C ASN A 46 8.47 1.59 -6.53
N LEU A 47 7.60 2.60 -6.47
CA LEU A 47 6.90 3.06 -7.66
C LEU A 47 7.91 3.57 -8.72
N PRO A 48 7.69 3.24 -10.01
CA PRO A 48 8.45 3.84 -11.10
C PRO A 48 8.21 5.36 -11.16
N ASP A 49 8.97 6.07 -12.00
CA ASP A 49 8.79 7.51 -12.15
C ASP A 49 7.32 7.85 -12.49
N PRO A 50 6.76 8.96 -12.00
CA PRO A 50 5.34 9.29 -12.20
C PRO A 50 4.92 9.30 -13.67
N ASP A 51 5.85 9.66 -14.56
CA ASP A 51 5.62 9.67 -16.01
C ASP A 51 5.54 8.24 -16.57
N GLU A 52 6.41 7.32 -16.14
CA GLU A 52 6.36 5.90 -16.52
C GLU A 52 5.07 5.23 -16.00
N LEU A 53 4.68 5.52 -14.77
CA LEU A 53 3.42 5.03 -14.20
C LEU A 53 2.20 5.57 -14.95
N ALA A 54 2.22 6.83 -15.36
CA ALA A 54 1.13 7.43 -16.12
C ALA A 54 1.00 6.80 -17.51
N GLU A 55 2.13 6.50 -18.18
CA GLU A 55 2.14 5.79 -19.46
C GLU A 55 1.56 4.37 -19.33
N GLU A 56 1.98 3.60 -18.31
CA GLU A 56 1.43 2.25 -18.05
C GLU A 56 -0.09 2.26 -17.82
N ILE A 57 -0.58 3.22 -17.03
CA ILE A 57 -2.02 3.37 -16.78
C ILE A 57 -2.78 3.69 -18.08
N ILE A 58 -2.22 4.54 -18.95
CA ILE A 58 -2.86 4.89 -20.23
C ILE A 58 -2.94 3.65 -21.11
N ASP A 59 -1.85 2.90 -21.27
CA ASP A 59 -1.79 1.69 -22.08
C ASP A 59 -2.81 0.63 -21.60
N ASP A 60 -2.89 0.41 -20.29
CA ASP A 60 -3.85 -0.54 -19.69
C ASP A 60 -5.31 -0.12 -19.94
N VAL A 61 -5.60 1.18 -19.82
CA VAL A 61 -6.94 1.72 -20.08
C VAL A 61 -7.31 1.62 -21.56
N GLU A 62 -6.38 1.88 -22.47
CA GLU A 62 -6.59 1.70 -23.91
C GLU A 62 -6.85 0.25 -24.27
N ALA A 63 -6.06 -0.68 -23.73
CA ALA A 63 -6.28 -2.12 -23.92
C ALA A 63 -7.64 -2.58 -23.39
N ALA A 64 -8.06 -2.07 -22.23
CA ALA A 64 -9.38 -2.34 -21.68
C ALA A 64 -10.50 -1.79 -22.57
N LEU A 65 -10.36 -0.56 -23.07
CA LEU A 65 -11.32 0.09 -23.96
C LEU A 65 -11.47 -0.65 -25.29
N ASP A 66 -10.37 -1.13 -25.86
CA ASP A 66 -10.36 -1.95 -27.07
C ASP A 66 -11.07 -3.29 -26.85
N GLY A 67 -10.86 -3.92 -25.69
CA GLY A 67 -11.59 -5.11 -25.26
C GLY A 67 -13.10 -4.87 -25.24
N PHE A 68 -13.55 -3.78 -24.60
CA PHE A 68 -14.98 -3.43 -24.56
C PHE A 68 -15.55 -3.11 -25.94
N SER A 69 -14.80 -2.38 -26.76
CA SER A 69 -15.19 -2.04 -28.14
C SER A 69 -15.32 -3.29 -29.01
N GLY A 70 -14.41 -4.26 -28.84
CA GLY A 70 -14.48 -5.57 -29.48
C GLY A 70 -15.74 -6.34 -29.08
N ILE A 71 -16.06 -6.37 -27.78
CA ILE A 71 -17.29 -7.00 -27.27
C ILE A 71 -18.54 -6.33 -27.85
N MET A 72 -18.58 -4.99 -27.89
CA MET A 72 -19.69 -4.24 -28.51
C MET A 72 -19.83 -4.56 -30.00
N GLY A 73 -18.71 -4.69 -30.74
CA GLY A 73 -18.71 -5.07 -32.14
C GLY A 73 -19.22 -6.49 -32.39
N ILE A 74 -18.98 -7.43 -31.48
CA ILE A 74 -19.52 -8.80 -31.53
C ILE A 74 -21.03 -8.78 -31.26
N LEU A 75 -21.46 -8.06 -30.22
CA LEU A 75 -22.87 -7.97 -29.83
C LEU A 75 -23.73 -7.25 -30.89
N GLY A 76 -23.20 -6.18 -31.52
CA GLY A 76 -23.90 -5.43 -32.56
C GLY A 76 -24.04 -6.15 -33.91
N LYS A 77 -23.32 -7.25 -34.12
CA LYS A 77 -23.41 -8.09 -35.33
C LYS A 77 -24.38 -9.27 -35.21
N SER A 78 -25.08 -9.39 -34.08
CA SER A 78 -25.99 -10.51 -33.79
C SER A 78 -27.48 -10.16 -33.98
N GLN A 79 -27.81 -9.13 -34.77
CA GLN A 79 -29.20 -8.72 -35.07
C GLN A 79 -29.50 -8.67 -36.56
#